data_AF-A0AAD4NC34-F1
#
_entry.id   AF-A0AAD4NC34-F1
#
_cell.length_a   1.000
_cell.length_b   1.000
_cell.length_c   1.000
_cell.angle_alpha   90.00
_cell.angle_beta   90.00
_cell.angle_gamma   90.00
#
_symmetry.space_group_name_H-M   'P 1'
#
loop_
_entity.id
_entity.type
_entity.pdbx_description
1 polymer ?
#
loop_
_entity_poly.entity_id
_entity_poly.type
_entity_poly.pdbx_seq_one_letter_code
_entity_poly.pdbx_strand_id
1 'polypeptide(L)'
;MTKTTTLNLFLLASFFAVIANGEPPIGSGKLSPCLEQCLEPMLNMEKSISFIYRNYEKVCDILENSAKCSQKCTQEDKTHFFQFTTFYRIHCVEFEEALEEHLECLKEASYKADVVCRGKCTQNKENKKLAKEEQQKNICKSVECSTICYYKEFARSCPCAKDVALHMNVRIADEMKRVLHPKTIETMQEQCRRIHDSGYMRQRMLENIKK
;
A
#
# COMPACT_ATOMS: atom_id res chain seq x y z
N MET A 1 24.68 9.96 -19.39
CA MET A 1 23.39 9.42 -19.88
C MET A 1 22.93 8.31 -18.94
N THR A 2 21.91 8.62 -18.14
CA THR A 2 20.84 7.76 -17.62
C THR A 2 21.16 6.40 -16.98
N LYS A 3 21.38 6.42 -15.66
CA LYS A 3 21.17 5.28 -14.73
C LYS A 3 20.01 5.54 -13.74
N THR A 4 19.02 6.34 -14.14
CA THR A 4 17.89 6.77 -13.28
C THR A 4 16.62 5.93 -13.52
N THR A 5 16.63 5.01 -14.48
CA THR A 5 15.41 4.34 -14.96
C THR A 5 14.99 3.13 -14.10
N THR A 6 15.84 2.67 -13.18
CA THR A 6 15.56 1.46 -12.38
C THR A 6 14.92 1.76 -11.02
N LEU A 7 14.84 3.03 -10.58
CA LEU A 7 14.34 3.39 -9.24
C LEU A 7 12.80 3.46 -9.19
N ASN A 8 12.17 3.82 -10.31
CA ASN A 8 10.74 4.11 -10.35
C ASN A 8 9.82 2.88 -10.43
N LEU A 9 10.32 1.69 -10.78
CA LEU A 9 9.49 0.47 -10.88
C LEU A 9 9.32 -0.25 -9.53
N PHE A 10 10.17 0.04 -8.54
CA PHE A 10 10.38 -0.82 -7.37
C PHE A 10 9.69 -0.34 -6.08
N LEU A 11 9.50 0.97 -5.90
CA LEU A 11 8.83 1.52 -4.71
C LEU A 11 7.31 1.27 -4.66
N LEU A 12 6.72 0.82 -5.77
CA LEU A 12 5.27 0.76 -5.96
C LEU A 12 4.67 -0.63 -5.81
N ALA A 13 5.45 -1.70 -5.94
CA ALA A 13 5.03 -3.02 -5.46
C ALA A 13 5.14 -3.13 -3.93
N SER A 14 5.82 -2.17 -3.28
CA SER A 14 6.25 -2.30 -1.88
C SER A 14 5.13 -2.11 -0.88
N PHE A 15 4.16 -1.20 -1.04
CA PHE A 15 3.31 -0.86 0.11
C PHE A 15 2.24 -1.90 0.47
N PHE A 16 1.59 -2.50 -0.53
CA PHE A 16 0.72 -3.64 -0.26
C PHE A 16 1.51 -4.91 0.06
N ALA A 17 2.75 -5.06 -0.43
CA ALA A 17 3.62 -6.19 -0.05
C ALA A 17 4.11 -6.07 1.41
N VAL A 18 4.32 -4.83 1.86
CA VAL A 18 4.74 -4.47 3.22
C VAL A 18 3.58 -4.63 4.22
N ILE A 19 2.35 -4.27 3.84
CA ILE A 19 1.13 -4.47 4.66
C ILE A 19 0.70 -5.95 4.68
N ALA A 20 0.87 -6.70 3.57
CA ALA A 20 0.46 -8.10 3.48
C ALA A 20 1.50 -9.13 3.96
N ASN A 21 2.81 -8.87 3.80
CA ASN A 21 3.85 -9.90 3.98
C ASN A 21 5.02 -9.50 4.91
N GLY A 22 5.05 -8.27 5.45
CA GLY A 22 6.09 -7.84 6.40
C GLY A 22 7.52 -7.79 5.85
N GLU A 23 7.69 -7.86 4.52
CA GLU A 23 9.01 -7.76 3.89
C GLU A 23 9.39 -6.30 3.62
N PRO A 24 10.66 -5.90 3.82
CA PRO A 24 11.14 -4.57 3.44
C PRO A 24 11.01 -4.36 1.92
N PRO A 25 10.90 -3.11 1.43
CA PRO A 25 10.89 -2.82 0.00
C PRO A 25 12.13 -3.42 -0.66
N ILE A 26 11.93 -4.45 -1.51
CA ILE A 26 13.02 -5.08 -2.24
C ILE A 26 13.39 -4.17 -3.42
N GLY A 27 14.42 -3.34 -3.22
CA GLY A 27 14.99 -2.49 -4.26
C GLY A 27 16.21 -1.73 -3.74
N SER A 28 17.40 -2.17 -4.15
CA SER A 28 18.72 -1.67 -3.75
C SER A 28 19.05 -0.27 -4.30
N GLY A 29 18.28 0.74 -3.91
CA GLY A 29 18.74 2.13 -3.82
C GLY A 29 18.80 2.46 -2.34
N LYS A 30 19.99 2.71 -1.80
CA LYS A 30 20.13 3.08 -0.39
C LYS A 30 19.36 4.40 -0.19
N LEU A 31 18.36 4.41 0.68
CA LEU A 31 17.70 5.65 1.10
C LEU A 31 18.79 6.65 1.51
N SER A 32 18.60 7.93 1.20
CA SER A 32 19.52 8.93 1.73
C SER A 32 19.46 8.88 3.27
N PRO A 33 20.57 9.22 3.96
CA PRO A 33 20.55 9.25 5.43
C PRO A 33 19.45 10.16 6.00
N CYS A 34 19.11 11.26 5.31
CA CYS A 34 18.03 12.15 5.70
C CYS A 34 16.67 11.45 5.65
N LEU A 35 16.35 10.82 4.52
CA LEU A 35 15.07 10.16 4.32
C LEU A 35 14.93 8.91 5.20
N GLU A 36 16.00 8.15 5.38
CA GLU A 36 16.05 6.98 6.28
C GLU A 36 15.68 7.39 7.71
N GLN A 37 16.30 8.46 8.24
CA GLN A 37 15.98 8.99 9.55
C GLN A 37 14.51 9.43 9.66
N CYS A 38 13.98 10.12 8.65
CA CYS A 38 12.59 10.58 8.69
C CYS A 38 11.56 9.43 8.55
N LEU A 39 11.91 8.34 7.86
CA LEU A 39 11.04 7.18 7.67
C LEU A 39 11.18 6.13 8.77
N GLU A 40 12.23 6.17 9.59
CA GLU A 40 12.49 5.17 10.64
C GLU A 40 11.25 4.86 11.52
N PRO A 41 10.50 5.86 12.04
CA PRO A 41 9.30 5.58 12.82
C PRO A 41 8.23 4.79 12.03
N MET A 42 8.07 5.10 10.74
CA MET A 42 7.13 4.42 9.86
C MET A 42 7.61 3.02 9.45
N LEU A 43 8.93 2.83 9.33
CA LEU A 43 9.54 1.55 8.96
C LEU A 43 9.43 0.52 10.08
N ASN A 44 9.54 0.98 11.34
CA ASN A 44 9.52 0.16 12.55
C ASN A 44 8.10 -0.12 13.08
N MET A 45 7.10 0.58 12.57
CA MET A 45 5.69 0.36 12.93
C MET A 45 5.17 -0.97 12.39
N GLU A 46 4.29 -1.63 13.15
CA GLU A 46 3.55 -2.80 12.64
C GLU A 46 2.60 -2.37 11.53
N LYS A 47 2.55 -3.17 10.45
CA LYS A 47 1.89 -2.79 9.19
C LYS A 47 0.64 -3.62 8.91
N SER A 48 0.16 -4.33 9.92
CA SER A 48 -1.12 -5.03 9.84
C SER A 48 -2.26 -4.02 9.74
N ILE A 49 -3.32 -4.37 9.01
CA ILE A 49 -4.45 -3.46 8.87
C ILE A 49 -5.14 -3.26 10.22
N SER A 50 -5.17 -4.28 11.08
CA SER A 50 -5.70 -4.16 12.43
C SER A 50 -4.88 -3.25 13.33
N PHE A 51 -3.53 -3.32 13.28
CA PHE A 51 -2.70 -2.37 14.01
C PHE A 51 -2.99 -0.94 13.56
N ILE A 52 -3.05 -0.72 12.24
CA ILE A 52 -3.26 0.61 11.67
C ILE A 52 -4.58 1.21 12.14
N TYR A 53 -5.70 0.51 11.99
CA TYR A 53 -6.99 1.07 12.42
C TYR A 53 -7.13 1.18 13.94
N ARG A 54 -6.60 0.22 14.71
CA ARG A 54 -6.65 0.28 16.19
C ARG A 54 -5.77 1.38 16.77
N ASN A 55 -4.75 1.80 16.05
CA ASN A 55 -3.82 2.86 16.47
C ASN A 55 -3.90 4.07 15.53
N TYR A 56 -5.04 4.30 14.87
CA TYR A 56 -5.19 5.24 13.76
C TYR A 56 -4.60 6.63 14.06
N GLU A 57 -5.00 7.27 15.16
CA GLU A 57 -4.46 8.58 15.58
C GLU A 57 -2.94 8.57 15.69
N LYS A 58 -2.38 7.57 16.40
CA LYS A 58 -0.93 7.41 16.55
C LYS A 58 -0.23 7.18 15.21
N VAL A 59 -0.85 6.45 14.29
CA VAL A 59 -0.31 6.25 12.93
C VAL A 59 -0.27 7.58 12.18
N CYS A 60 -1.33 8.39 12.29
CA CYS A 60 -1.42 9.69 11.66
C CYS A 60 -0.42 10.70 12.27
N ASP A 61 -0.23 10.69 13.59
CA ASP A 61 0.81 11.48 14.26
C ASP A 61 2.22 11.11 13.79
N ILE A 62 2.50 9.80 13.64
CA ILE A 62 3.78 9.33 13.11
C ILE A 62 3.98 9.86 11.69
N LEU A 63 2.96 9.76 10.82
CA LEU A 63 3.01 10.28 9.46
C LEU A 63 3.29 11.80 9.45
N GLU A 64 2.57 12.58 10.27
CA GLU A 64 2.71 14.03 10.32
C GLU A 64 4.13 14.43 10.76
N ASN A 65 4.66 13.79 11.80
CA ASN A 65 6.01 14.05 12.29
C ASN A 65 7.08 13.66 11.26
N SER A 66 6.92 12.50 10.61
CA SER A 66 7.80 12.08 9.52
C SER A 66 7.72 13.02 8.31
N ALA A 67 6.55 13.59 8.02
CA ALA A 67 6.36 14.59 6.97
C ALA A 67 7.03 15.93 7.32
N LYS A 68 6.94 16.38 8.57
CA LYS A 68 7.66 17.56 9.08
C LYS A 68 9.18 17.36 9.00
N CYS A 69 9.67 16.17 9.32
CA CYS A 69 11.08 15.80 9.19
C CYS A 69 11.54 15.90 7.73
N SER A 70 10.81 15.28 6.80
CA SER A 70 11.20 15.19 5.38
C SER A 70 11.24 16.55 4.66
N GLN A 71 10.61 17.59 5.22
CA GLN A 71 10.73 18.96 4.68
C GLN A 71 12.16 19.50 4.64
N LYS A 72 13.05 18.97 5.48
CA LYS A 72 14.48 19.35 5.52
C LYS A 72 15.33 18.54 4.53
N CYS A 73 14.79 17.47 3.96
CA CYS A 73 15.49 16.64 2.98
C CYS A 73 15.42 17.23 1.57
N THR A 74 16.13 16.60 0.63
CA THR A 74 16.18 17.04 -0.77
C THR A 74 14.81 16.91 -1.46
N GLN A 75 14.62 17.59 -2.59
CA GLN A 75 13.36 17.45 -3.35
C GLN A 75 13.12 16.01 -3.83
N GLU A 76 14.19 15.28 -4.15
CA GLU A 76 14.13 13.86 -4.49
C GLU A 76 13.64 13.03 -3.28
N ASP A 77 14.21 13.27 -2.10
CA ASP A 77 13.77 12.60 -0.86
C ASP A 77 12.31 12.90 -0.51
N LYS A 78 11.86 14.16 -0.68
CA LYS A 78 10.45 14.53 -0.49
C LYS A 78 9.53 13.77 -1.43
N THR A 79 9.98 13.56 -2.67
CA THR A 79 9.23 12.78 -3.67
C THR A 79 9.16 11.31 -3.26
N HIS A 80 10.29 10.73 -2.83
CA HIS A 80 10.31 9.35 -2.33
C HIS A 80 9.49 9.17 -1.04
N PHE A 81 9.54 10.13 -0.12
CA PHE A 81 8.69 10.15 1.07
C PHE A 81 7.21 10.13 0.70
N PHE A 82 6.81 11.00 -0.24
CA PHE A 82 5.43 11.10 -0.70
C PHE A 82 4.94 9.80 -1.34
N GLN A 83 5.78 9.15 -2.16
CA GLN A 83 5.49 7.84 -2.75
C GLN A 83 5.37 6.75 -1.68
N PHE A 84 6.34 6.67 -0.77
CA PHE A 84 6.37 5.69 0.32
C PHE A 84 5.14 5.83 1.21
N THR A 85 4.73 7.04 1.55
CA THR A 85 3.64 7.28 2.50
C THR A 85 2.24 7.28 1.88
N THR A 86 2.09 6.92 0.61
CA THR A 86 0.82 7.00 -0.14
C THR A 86 -0.37 6.41 0.62
N PHE A 87 -0.24 5.19 1.16
CA PHE A 87 -1.32 4.55 1.92
C PHE A 87 -1.72 5.40 3.13
N TYR A 88 -0.75 5.76 3.97
CA TYR A 88 -1.01 6.52 5.19
C TYR A 88 -1.55 7.92 4.91
N ARG A 89 -1.01 8.61 3.90
CA ARG A 89 -1.52 9.93 3.48
C ARG A 89 -2.96 9.87 3.01
N ILE A 90 -3.32 8.84 2.24
CA ILE A 90 -4.70 8.69 1.79
C ILE A 90 -5.63 8.45 2.99
N HIS A 91 -5.21 7.64 3.97
CA HIS A 91 -6.03 7.36 5.15
C HIS A 91 -6.10 8.55 6.12
N CYS A 92 -4.97 9.16 6.47
CA CYS A 92 -4.85 10.17 7.52
C CYS A 92 -5.04 11.62 7.06
N VAL A 93 -5.06 11.88 5.75
CA VAL A 93 -5.14 13.25 5.22
C VAL A 93 -6.25 13.37 4.19
N GLU A 94 -6.28 12.49 3.18
CA GLU A 94 -7.28 12.62 2.10
C GLU A 94 -8.68 12.13 2.50
N PHE A 95 -8.77 11.14 3.41
CA PHE A 95 -10.03 10.50 3.84
C PHE A 95 -10.25 10.56 5.36
N GLU A 96 -9.56 11.44 6.09
CA GLU A 96 -9.66 11.53 7.55
C GLU A 96 -11.12 11.69 8.02
N GLU A 97 -11.80 12.74 7.56
CA GLU A 97 -13.21 13.02 7.91
C GLU A 97 -14.15 11.87 7.50
N ALA A 98 -13.96 11.31 6.30
CA ALA A 98 -14.79 10.23 5.78
C ALA A 98 -14.56 8.89 6.54
N LEU A 99 -13.38 8.71 7.13
CA LEU A 99 -13.06 7.54 7.94
C LEU A 99 -13.55 7.69 9.37
N GLU A 100 -13.56 8.90 9.93
CA GLU A 100 -13.90 9.18 11.33
C GLU A 100 -15.23 8.53 11.72
N GLU A 101 -16.26 8.66 10.90
CA GLU A 101 -17.59 8.07 11.09
C GLU A 101 -17.62 6.53 11.06
N HIS A 102 -16.52 5.90 10.65
CA HIS A 102 -16.40 4.47 10.39
C HIS A 102 -15.27 3.79 11.18
N LEU A 103 -14.43 4.56 11.87
CA LEU A 103 -13.22 4.05 12.53
C LEU A 103 -13.52 2.93 13.51
N GLU A 104 -14.51 3.07 14.39
CA GLU A 104 -14.86 2.04 15.37
C GLU A 104 -15.25 0.71 14.72
N CYS A 105 -16.01 0.78 13.62
CA CYS A 105 -16.42 -0.39 12.87
C CYS A 105 -15.25 -1.04 12.12
N LEU A 106 -14.35 -0.24 11.54
CA LEU A 106 -13.12 -0.72 10.88
C LEU A 106 -12.15 -1.35 11.89
N LYS A 107 -12.01 -0.78 13.09
CA LYS A 107 -11.21 -1.33 14.20
C LYS A 107 -11.64 -2.75 14.57
N GLU A 108 -12.94 -2.99 14.70
CA GLU A 108 -13.49 -4.30 15.02
C GLU A 108 -13.35 -5.29 13.85
N ALA A 109 -13.66 -4.84 12.63
CA ALA A 109 -13.59 -5.69 11.44
C ALA A 109 -12.15 -6.10 11.07
N SER A 110 -11.17 -5.23 11.34
CA SER A 110 -9.79 -5.35 10.85
C SER A 110 -9.04 -6.58 11.34
N TYR A 111 -9.24 -7.01 12.59
CA TYR A 111 -8.54 -8.18 13.13
C TYR A 111 -8.92 -9.47 12.37
N LYS A 112 -10.23 -9.67 12.15
CA LYS A 112 -10.74 -10.80 11.38
C LYS A 112 -10.27 -10.73 9.93
N ALA A 113 -10.25 -9.53 9.34
CA ALA A 113 -9.77 -9.33 7.99
C ALA A 113 -8.28 -9.71 7.86
N ASP A 114 -7.42 -9.30 8.79
CA ASP A 114 -5.99 -9.68 8.81
C ASP A 114 -5.81 -11.20 8.83
N VAL A 115 -6.54 -11.91 9.70
CA VAL A 115 -6.47 -13.37 9.83
C VAL A 115 -6.86 -14.05 8.52
N VAL A 116 -8.00 -13.68 7.94
CA VAL A 116 -8.52 -14.30 6.71
C VAL A 116 -7.62 -13.97 5.51
N CYS A 117 -7.24 -12.71 5.34
CA CYS A 117 -6.56 -12.25 4.15
C CYS A 117 -5.09 -12.66 4.11
N ARG A 118 -4.38 -12.70 5.24
CA ARG A 118 -3.03 -13.27 5.29
C ARG A 118 -3.03 -14.75 4.93
N GLY A 119 -3.95 -15.54 5.48
CA GLY A 119 -4.07 -16.96 5.15
C GLY A 119 -4.39 -17.21 3.66
N LYS A 120 -5.18 -16.32 3.05
CA LYS A 120 -5.60 -16.45 1.64
C LYS A 120 -4.57 -15.95 0.63
N CYS A 121 -3.86 -14.86 0.95
CA CYS A 121 -3.07 -14.10 -0.02
C CYS A 121 -1.55 -14.22 0.16
N THR A 122 -1.08 -14.82 1.25
CA THR A 122 0.34 -15.18 1.42
C THR A 122 0.59 -16.56 0.83
N GLN A 123 0.93 -16.62 -0.46
CA GLN A 123 1.22 -17.89 -1.15
C GLN A 123 2.70 -18.18 -1.39
N ASN A 124 3.64 -17.40 -0.86
CA ASN A 124 5.07 -17.66 -1.10
C ASN A 124 5.90 -17.45 0.16
N LYS A 125 5.76 -18.35 1.13
CA LYS A 125 6.91 -18.65 1.99
C LYS A 125 7.71 -19.75 1.29
N GLU A 126 8.96 -19.42 0.97
CA GLU A 126 10.04 -20.37 0.69
C GLU A 126 10.18 -20.97 -0.72
N ASN A 127 10.41 -20.13 -1.73
CA ASN A 127 11.26 -20.57 -2.84
C ASN A 127 12.39 -19.56 -3.05
N LYS A 128 13.50 -19.73 -2.31
CA LYS A 128 14.73 -18.92 -2.37
C LYS A 128 15.50 -19.03 -3.71
N LYS A 129 14.85 -19.48 -4.79
CA LYS A 129 15.45 -19.68 -6.13
C LYS A 129 14.56 -19.20 -7.28
N LEU A 130 13.65 -18.25 -7.06
CA LEU A 130 12.92 -17.62 -8.17
C LEU A 130 13.77 -16.53 -8.83
N ALA A 131 13.70 -16.44 -10.16
CA ALA A 131 14.25 -15.32 -10.90
C ALA A 131 13.55 -14.02 -10.45
N LYS A 132 14.26 -12.88 -10.52
CA LYS A 132 13.76 -11.56 -10.07
C LYS A 132 12.39 -11.20 -10.68
N GLU A 133 12.17 -11.52 -11.95
CA GLU A 133 10.90 -11.27 -12.64
C GLU A 133 9.74 -12.07 -12.06
N GLU A 134 9.96 -13.35 -11.75
CA GLU A 134 8.92 -14.21 -11.15
C GLU A 134 8.64 -13.79 -9.70
N GLN A 135 9.66 -13.35 -8.96
CA GLN A 135 9.49 -12.76 -7.64
C GLN A 135 8.60 -11.49 -7.70
N GLN A 136 8.89 -10.57 -8.63
CA GLN A 136 8.11 -9.35 -8.80
C GLN A 136 6.65 -9.66 -9.17
N LYS A 137 6.43 -10.59 -10.10
CA LYS A 137 5.09 -11.07 -10.47
C LYS A 137 4.33 -11.63 -9.27
N ASN A 138 4.98 -12.44 -8.44
CA ASN A 138 4.36 -13.02 -7.26
C ASN A 138 4.01 -11.98 -6.19
N ILE A 139 4.86 -10.97 -6.02
CA ILE A 139 4.58 -9.83 -5.14
C ILE A 139 3.32 -9.10 -5.65
N CYS A 140 3.26 -8.75 -6.93
CA CYS A 140 2.11 -8.03 -7.50
C CYS A 140 0.80 -8.84 -7.39
N LYS A 141 0.85 -10.16 -7.56
CA LYS A 141 -0.32 -11.05 -7.30
C LYS A 141 -0.76 -11.04 -5.84
N SER A 142 0.19 -11.08 -4.90
CA SER A 142 -0.11 -11.05 -3.47
C SER A 142 -0.72 -9.71 -3.05
N VAL A 143 -0.22 -8.61 -3.62
CA VAL A 143 -0.80 -7.27 -3.49
C VAL A 143 -2.25 -7.27 -3.99
N GLU A 144 -2.48 -7.67 -5.24
CA GLU A 144 -3.81 -7.71 -5.85
C GLU A 144 -4.80 -8.51 -4.98
N CYS A 145 -4.40 -9.71 -4.56
CA CYS A 145 -5.21 -10.57 -3.69
C CYS A 145 -5.54 -9.88 -2.37
N SER A 146 -4.53 -9.31 -1.71
CA SER A 146 -4.68 -8.70 -0.39
C SER A 146 -5.62 -7.50 -0.45
N THR A 147 -5.41 -6.58 -1.40
CA THR A 147 -6.27 -5.41 -1.62
C THR A 147 -7.73 -5.82 -1.80
N ILE A 148 -7.99 -6.79 -2.69
CA ILE A 148 -9.35 -7.29 -2.95
C ILE A 148 -9.93 -7.98 -1.70
N CYS A 149 -9.11 -8.76 -0.98
CA CYS A 149 -9.56 -9.50 0.20
C CYS A 149 -9.95 -8.56 1.33
N TYR A 150 -9.10 -7.60 1.71
CA TYR A 150 -9.40 -6.65 2.79
C TYR A 150 -10.65 -5.84 2.48
N TYR A 151 -10.78 -5.35 1.24
CA TYR A 151 -12.01 -4.66 0.83
C TYR A 151 -13.25 -5.54 1.01
N LYS A 152 -13.21 -6.80 0.58
CA LYS A 152 -14.37 -7.71 0.70
C LYS A 152 -14.70 -8.05 2.15
N GLU A 153 -13.68 -8.26 3.00
CA GLU A 153 -13.91 -8.51 4.43
C GLU A 153 -14.46 -7.28 5.14
N PHE A 154 -14.03 -6.08 4.77
CA PHE A 154 -14.61 -4.82 5.27
C PHE A 154 -16.01 -4.57 4.75
N ALA A 155 -16.27 -4.72 3.46
CA ALA A 155 -17.61 -4.57 2.90
C ALA A 155 -18.63 -5.53 3.54
N ARG A 156 -18.18 -6.71 3.99
CA ARG A 156 -19.02 -7.67 4.70
C ARG A 156 -19.20 -7.33 6.18
N SER A 157 -18.11 -7.00 6.87
CA SER A 157 -18.10 -6.88 8.34
C SER A 157 -18.40 -5.45 8.82
N CYS A 158 -18.19 -4.47 7.94
CA CYS A 158 -18.44 -3.05 8.15
C CYS A 158 -19.12 -2.43 6.92
N PRO A 159 -20.39 -2.76 6.63
CA PRO A 159 -21.05 -2.33 5.40
C PRO A 159 -21.19 -0.81 5.24
N CYS A 160 -21.29 -0.07 6.36
CA CYS A 160 -21.33 1.39 6.34
C CYS A 160 -20.06 2.02 5.77
N ALA A 161 -18.90 1.39 5.96
CA ALA A 161 -17.61 1.88 5.46
C ALA A 161 -17.30 1.41 4.02
N LYS A 162 -18.20 0.65 3.38
CA LYS A 162 -17.95 -0.01 2.10
C LYS A 162 -17.53 0.98 1.01
N ASP A 163 -18.28 2.07 0.84
CA ASP A 163 -18.02 3.01 -0.25
C ASP A 163 -16.74 3.81 -0.01
N VAL A 164 -16.50 4.22 1.25
CA VAL A 164 -15.25 4.87 1.66
C VAL A 164 -14.05 3.95 1.42
N ALA A 165 -14.14 2.69 1.86
CA ALA A 165 -13.09 1.69 1.62
C ALA A 165 -12.84 1.44 0.14
N LEU A 166 -13.88 1.40 -0.70
CA LEU A 166 -13.73 1.27 -2.15
C LEU A 166 -12.99 2.48 -2.73
N HIS A 167 -13.43 3.69 -2.39
CA HIS A 167 -12.87 4.94 -2.89
C HIS A 167 -11.39 5.09 -2.50
N MET A 168 -11.02 4.76 -1.27
CA MET A 168 -9.63 4.78 -0.83
C MET A 168 -8.75 3.82 -1.63
N ASN A 169 -9.19 2.58 -1.85
CA ASN A 169 -8.41 1.60 -2.62
C ASN A 169 -8.25 2.01 -4.09
N VAL A 170 -9.29 2.58 -4.70
CA VAL A 170 -9.23 3.14 -6.05
C VAL A 170 -8.26 4.33 -6.10
N ARG A 171 -8.36 5.25 -5.13
CA ARG A 171 -7.48 6.41 -5.01
C ARG A 171 -6.02 6.00 -4.85
N ILE A 172 -5.72 4.98 -4.06
CA ILE A 172 -4.38 4.41 -3.91
C ILE A 172 -3.86 3.93 -5.28
N ALA A 173 -4.65 3.18 -6.03
CA ALA A 173 -4.24 2.69 -7.35
C ALA A 173 -3.95 3.84 -8.33
N ASP A 174 -4.80 4.87 -8.37
CA ASP A 174 -4.61 6.07 -9.19
C ASP A 174 -3.36 6.86 -8.78
N GLU A 175 -3.14 7.01 -7.47
CA GLU A 175 -2.00 7.75 -6.94
C GLU A 175 -0.68 7.05 -7.28
N MET A 176 -0.65 5.73 -7.13
CA MET A 176 0.49 4.90 -7.49
C MET A 176 0.77 4.92 -9.00
N LYS A 177 -0.28 4.99 -9.83
CA LYS A 177 -0.14 5.18 -11.28
C LYS A 177 0.43 6.56 -11.62
N ARG A 178 -0.03 7.61 -10.95
CA ARG A 178 0.33 9.01 -11.23
C ARG A 178 1.82 9.29 -11.04
N VAL A 179 2.44 8.66 -10.04
CA VAL A 179 3.85 8.87 -9.72
C VAL A 179 4.80 8.08 -10.64
N LEU A 180 4.26 7.30 -11.57
CA LEU A 180 5.02 6.54 -12.56
C LEU A 180 5.07 7.23 -13.91
N HIS A 181 6.22 7.14 -14.58
CA HIS A 181 6.30 7.50 -15.99
C HIS A 181 5.50 6.47 -16.83
N PRO A 182 4.71 6.88 -17.85
CA PRO A 182 3.88 5.95 -18.63
C PRO A 182 4.64 4.74 -19.20
N LYS A 183 5.82 4.98 -19.79
CA LYS A 183 6.72 3.92 -20.29
C LYS A 183 7.09 2.87 -19.22
N THR A 184 7.21 3.29 -17.97
CA THR A 184 7.52 2.42 -16.83
C THR A 184 6.38 1.41 -16.64
N ILE A 185 5.13 1.85 -16.69
CA ILE A 185 3.94 0.98 -16.62
C ILE A 185 3.86 0.03 -17.82
N GLU A 186 4.08 0.52 -19.03
CA GLU A 186 4.01 -0.29 -20.26
C GLU A 186 4.98 -1.48 -20.21
N THR A 187 6.18 -1.26 -19.66
CA THR A 187 7.22 -2.29 -19.52
C THR A 187 7.02 -3.24 -18.33
N MET A 188 6.07 -2.97 -17.43
CA MET A 188 5.80 -3.87 -16.29
C MET A 188 5.19 -5.19 -16.74
N GLN A 189 5.40 -6.24 -15.95
CA GLN A 189 4.64 -7.48 -16.07
C GLN A 189 3.14 -7.21 -15.88
N GLU A 190 2.31 -8.01 -16.55
CA GLU A 190 0.86 -7.79 -16.57
C GLU A 190 0.24 -7.72 -15.17
N GLN A 191 0.68 -8.59 -14.26
CA GLN A 191 0.18 -8.65 -12.87
C GLN A 191 0.49 -7.35 -12.11
N CYS A 192 1.61 -6.70 -12.40
CA CYS A 192 1.95 -5.41 -11.79
C CYS A 192 1.23 -4.26 -12.47
N ARG A 193 0.94 -4.32 -13.78
CA ARG A 193 0.10 -3.30 -14.44
C ARG A 193 -1.31 -3.26 -13.84
N ARG A 194 -1.89 -4.42 -13.53
CA ARG A 194 -3.26 -4.55 -12.98
C ARG A 194 -3.44 -3.82 -11.65
N ILE A 195 -2.46 -3.86 -10.74
CA ILE A 195 -2.56 -3.18 -9.44
C ILE A 195 -2.48 -1.65 -9.57
N HIS A 196 -2.07 -1.14 -10.73
CA HIS A 196 -2.07 0.29 -11.08
C HIS A 196 -3.26 0.70 -11.96
N ASP A 197 -4.13 -0.25 -12.32
CA ASP A 197 -5.35 0.02 -13.08
C ASP A 197 -6.53 0.14 -12.10
N SER A 198 -6.94 1.37 -11.83
CA SER A 198 -8.07 1.66 -10.93
C SER A 198 -9.39 1.08 -11.43
N GLY A 199 -9.62 1.04 -12.74
CA GLY A 199 -10.81 0.43 -13.34
C GLY A 199 -10.84 -1.07 -13.09
N TYR A 200 -9.71 -1.74 -13.33
CA TYR A 200 -9.52 -3.15 -13.02
C TYR A 200 -9.74 -3.42 -11.52
N MET A 201 -9.02 -2.72 -10.64
CA MET A 201 -9.11 -2.94 -9.19
C MET A 201 -10.53 -2.70 -8.66
N ARG A 202 -11.20 -1.64 -9.13
CA ARG A 202 -12.61 -1.35 -8.79
C ARG A 202 -13.53 -2.49 -9.19
N GLN A 203 -13.42 -2.98 -10.42
CA GLN A 203 -14.22 -4.11 -10.91
C GLN A 203 -14.00 -5.35 -10.03
N ARG A 204 -12.74 -5.74 -9.79
CA ARG A 204 -12.39 -6.94 -9.01
C ARG A 204 -12.86 -6.87 -7.55
N MET A 205 -12.80 -5.69 -6.96
CA MET A 205 -13.32 -5.43 -5.62
C MET A 205 -14.85 -5.66 -5.57
N LEU A 206 -15.59 -5.15 -6.56
CA LEU A 206 -17.05 -5.25 -6.63
C LEU A 206 -17.58 -6.62 -7.08
N GLU A 207 -16.76 -7.45 -7.72
CA GLU A 207 -17.14 -8.80 -8.13
C GLU A 207 -17.63 -9.65 -6.95
N ASN A 208 -18.80 -10.28 -7.10
CA ASN A 208 -19.39 -11.23 -6.15
C ASN A 208 -19.73 -10.67 -4.75
N ILE A 209 -19.81 -9.34 -4.59
CA ILE A 209 -20.49 -8.75 -3.43
C ILE A 209 -21.99 -8.82 -3.73
N LYS A 210 -22.68 -9.81 -3.15
CA LYS A 210 -24.15 -9.88 -3.24
C LYS A 210 -24.72 -8.57 -2.69
N LYS A 211 -25.60 -7.93 -3.47
CA LYS A 211 -26.41 -6.80 -3.03
C LYS A 211 -27.33 -7.23 -1.90
#